data_AF-A0A7R9I7T8-F1
#
_entry.id   AF-A0A7R9I7T8-F1
#
_cell.length_a   1.000
_cell.length_b   1.000
_cell.length_c   1.000
_cell.angle_alpha   90.00
_cell.angle_beta   90.00
_cell.angle_gamma   90.00
#
_symmetry.space_group_name_H-M   'P 1'
#
loop_
_entity.id
_entity.type
_entity.pdbx_description
1 polymer ?
#
loop_
_entity_poly.entity_id
_entity_poly.type
_entity_poly.pdbx_seq_one_letter_code
_entity_poly.pdbx_strand_id
1 'polypeptide(L)'
;MAMQRLKEAAEKAKVELSSSLQTDVNLPYLTMDSSGPKHMNLKLSRAKFESLVGELIKKTISPCQKALQDAEVSKSDIGEVLLVGGMTRMPK
;
A
#
# COMPACT_ATOMS: atom_id res chain seq x y z
N MET A 1 16.05 16.10 -0.52
CA MET A 1 15.18 16.25 0.68
C MET A 1 13.70 16.05 0.38
N ALA A 2 13.15 16.60 -0.72
CA ALA A 2 11.73 16.43 -1.07
C ALA A 2 11.26 14.96 -1.17
N MET A 3 12.05 14.11 -1.84
CA MET A 3 11.72 12.69 -2.01
C MET A 3 11.65 11.90 -0.69
N GLN A 4 12.47 12.25 0.29
CA GLN A 4 12.46 11.60 1.60
C GLN A 4 11.17 11.93 2.36
N ARG A 5 10.81 13.21 2.41
CA ARG A 5 9.56 13.68 3.03
C ARG A 5 8.34 13.07 2.34
N LEU A 6 8.38 12.97 1.01
CA LEU A 6 7.32 12.33 0.24
C LEU A 6 7.20 10.84 0.58
N LYS A 7 8.32 10.12 0.71
CA LYS A 7 8.34 8.70 1.08
C LYS A 7 7.71 8.47 2.46
N GLU A 8 8.10 9.27 3.45
CA GLU A 8 7.56 9.18 4.82
C GLU A 8 6.05 9.50 4.85
N ALA A 9 5.62 10.55 4.13
CA ALA A 9 4.21 10.89 4.06
C ALA A 9 3.39 9.83 3.31
N ALA A 10 3.95 9.24 2.25
CA ALA A 10 3.30 8.14 1.52
C ALA A 10 3.16 6.90 2.40
N GLU A 11 4.15 6.56 3.22
CA GLU A 11 4.06 5.44 4.16
C GLU A 11 2.99 5.68 5.21
N LYS A 12 2.95 6.88 5.82
CA LYS A 12 1.90 7.26 6.78
C LYS A 12 0.51 7.19 6.15
N ALA A 13 0.33 7.79 4.98
CA ALA A 13 -0.92 7.76 4.23
C ALA A 13 -1.37 6.33 3.92
N LYS A 14 -0.44 5.45 3.52
CA LYS A 14 -0.72 4.03 3.29
C LYS A 14 -1.21 3.33 4.56
N VAL A 15 -0.57 3.56 5.71
CA VAL A 15 -0.98 2.97 6.99
C VAL A 15 -2.35 3.49 7.42
N GLU A 16 -2.61 4.78 7.27
CA GLU A 16 -3.93 5.38 7.57
C GLU A 16 -5.03 4.82 6.66
N LEU A 17 -4.75 4.58 5.38
CA LEU A 17 -5.72 4.00 4.45
C LEU A 17 -6.06 2.53 4.78
N SER A 18 -5.25 1.84 5.58
CA SER A 18 -5.62 0.51 6.08
C SER A 18 -6.80 0.56 7.05
N SER A 19 -7.03 1.67 7.75
CA SER A 19 -8.16 1.87 8.67
C SER A 19 -9.22 2.82 8.11
N SER A 20 -8.79 3.91 7.47
CA SER A 20 -9.64 4.99 6.94
C SER A 20 -9.91 4.85 5.44
N LEU A 21 -11.03 5.40 4.96
CA LEU A 21 -11.40 5.38 3.54
C LEU A 21 -10.69 6.47 2.71
N GLN A 22 -10.15 7.49 3.37
CA GLN A 22 -9.49 8.63 2.75
C GLN A 22 -8.42 9.18 3.69
N THR A 23 -7.36 9.75 3.14
CA THR A 23 -6.29 10.48 3.84
C THR A 23 -5.86 11.70 3.02
N ASP A 24 -5.28 12.68 3.69
CA ASP A 24 -4.77 13.92 3.11
C ASP A 24 -3.23 13.95 3.23
N VAL A 25 -2.54 13.93 2.09
CA VAL A 25 -1.08 14.09 2.02
C VAL A 25 -0.77 15.58 1.90
N ASN A 26 -0.38 16.20 3.01
CA ASN A 26 0.02 17.60 3.08
C ASN A 26 1.53 17.73 3.34
N LEU A 27 2.25 18.28 2.36
CA LEU A 27 3.67 18.56 2.43
C LEU A 27 3.92 20.04 2.13
N PRO A 28 4.00 20.91 3.15
CA PRO A 28 4.32 22.29 2.96
C PRO A 28 5.81 22.48 2.64
N TYR A 29 6.12 23.49 1.80
CA TYR A 29 7.49 23.84 1.39
C TYR A 29 8.26 22.62 0.86
N LEU A 30 7.65 21.87 -0.06
CA LEU A 30 8.21 20.65 -0.60
C LEU A 30 9.43 20.94 -1.49
N THR A 31 9.31 21.95 -2.34
CA THR A 31 10.38 22.43 -3.23
C THR A 31 10.16 23.91 -3.56
N MET A 32 11.11 24.53 -4.25
CA MET A 32 11.02 25.90 -4.75
C MET A 32 11.24 25.89 -6.26
N ASP A 33 10.43 26.65 -7.00
CA ASP A 33 10.64 26.92 -8.42
C ASP A 33 10.81 28.43 -8.67
N SER A 34 10.90 28.84 -9.93
CA SER A 34 11.02 30.25 -10.32
C SER A 34 9.84 31.12 -9.88
N SER A 35 8.71 30.52 -9.48
CA SER A 35 7.50 31.18 -8.99
C SER A 35 7.34 31.12 -7.45
N GLY A 36 8.32 30.56 -6.73
CA GLY A 36 8.36 30.53 -5.27
C GLY A 36 8.21 29.13 -4.64
N PRO A 37 7.94 29.05 -3.32
CA PRO A 37 7.80 27.77 -2.62
C PRO A 37 6.54 27.02 -3.05
N LYS A 38 6.67 25.72 -3.27
CA LYS A 38 5.57 24.82 -3.64
C LYS A 38 5.18 23.92 -2.48
N HIS A 39 3.88 23.75 -2.32
CA HIS A 39 3.26 22.87 -1.35
C HIS A 39 2.52 21.76 -2.11
N MET A 40 2.51 20.55 -1.55
CA MET A 40 1.71 19.45 -2.08
C MET A 40 0.56 19.20 -1.11
N ASN A 41 -0.67 19.30 -1.61
CA ASN A 41 -1.89 18.92 -0.91
C ASN A 41 -2.65 17.95 -1.81
N LEU A 42 -2.72 16.68 -1.41
CA LEU A 42 -3.37 15.63 -2.18
C LEU A 42 -4.32 14.83 -1.30
N LYS A 43 -5.58 14.77 -1.70
CA LYS A 43 -6.57 13.85 -1.14
C LYS A 43 -6.44 12.49 -1.82
N LEU A 44 -6.13 11.45 -1.06
CA LEU A 44 -6.03 10.08 -1.55
C LEU A 44 -7.12 9.21 -0.92
N SER A 45 -7.92 8.55 -1.75
CA SER A 45 -8.91 7.58 -1.31
C SER A 45 -8.33 6.16 -1.29
N ARG A 46 -8.88 5.28 -0.43
CA ARG A 46 -8.53 3.86 -0.37
C ARG A 46 -8.72 3.20 -1.73
N ALA A 47 -9.85 3.47 -2.40
CA ALA A 47 -10.12 2.92 -3.72
C ALA A 47 -9.04 3.28 -4.75
N LYS A 48 -8.54 4.53 -4.72
CA LYS A 48 -7.44 4.94 -5.59
C LYS A 48 -6.15 4.22 -5.22
N PHE A 49 -5.82 4.13 -3.94
CA PHE A 49 -4.64 3.41 -3.47
C PHE A 49 -4.68 1.92 -3.88
N GLU A 50 -5.80 1.23 -3.66
CA GLU A 50 -6.00 -0.15 -4.09
C GLU A 50 -5.87 -0.34 -5.59
N SER A 51 -6.30 0.63 -6.40
CA SER A 51 -6.10 0.58 -7.86
C SER A 51 -4.62 0.67 -8.25
N LEU A 52 -3.81 1.39 -7.48
CA LEU A 52 -2.38 1.54 -7.73
C LEU A 52 -1.58 0.29 -7.34
N VAL A 53 -1.99 -0.42 -6.28
CA VAL A 53 -1.27 -1.61 -5.79
C VAL A 53 -1.91 -2.94 -6.20
N GLY A 54 -3.04 -2.92 -6.90
CA GLY A 54 -3.82 -4.11 -7.23
C GLY A 54 -3.03 -5.18 -8.00
N GLU A 55 -2.14 -4.78 -8.90
CA GLU A 55 -1.26 -5.73 -9.59
C GLU A 55 -0.24 -6.38 -8.64
N LEU A 56 0.27 -5.64 -7.66
CA LEU A 56 1.20 -6.17 -6.67
C LEU A 56 0.52 -7.22 -5.79
N ILE A 57 -0.73 -6.97 -5.39
CA ILE A 57 -1.54 -7.95 -4.64
C ILE A 57 -1.78 -9.20 -5.48
N LYS A 58 -2.15 -9.07 -6.76
CA LYS A 58 -2.35 -10.23 -7.63
C LYS A 58 -1.08 -11.07 -7.80
N LYS A 59 0.10 -10.44 -7.82
CA LYS A 59 1.38 -11.13 -7.90
C LYS A 59 1.67 -12.01 -6.68
N THR A 60 1.07 -11.77 -5.51
CA THR A 60 1.28 -12.62 -4.32
C THR A 60 0.52 -13.95 -4.40
N ILE A 61 -0.52 -14.04 -5.23
CA ILE A 61 -1.36 -15.25 -5.37
C ILE A 61 -0.59 -16.39 -6.05
N SER A 62 0.21 -16.08 -7.08
CA SER A 62 0.92 -17.10 -7.86
C SER A 62 1.94 -17.90 -7.02
N PRO A 63 2.78 -17.27 -6.17
CA PRO A 63 3.63 -18.00 -5.22
C PRO A 63 2.85 -18.91 -4.27
N CYS A 64 1.70 -18.47 -3.76
CA CYS A 64 0.86 -19.29 -2.88
C CYS A 64 0.31 -20.52 -3.61
N GLN A 65 -0.14 -20.36 -4.86
CA GLN A 65 -0.62 -21.48 -5.67
C GLN A 65 0.49 -22.48 -5.98
N LYS A 66 1.69 -21.98 -6.30
CA LYS A 66 2.85 -22.83 -6.52
C LYS A 66 3.22 -23.62 -5.26
N ALA A 67 3.22 -22.99 -4.09
CA ALA A 67 3.51 -23.68 -2.84
C ALA A 67 2.49 -24.80 -2.53
N LEU A 68 1.20 -24.60 -2.85
CA LEU A 68 0.19 -25.65 -2.72
C LEU A 68 0.43 -26.81 -3.69
N GLN A 69 0.82 -26.51 -4.92
CA GLN A 69 1.16 -27.54 -5.92
C GLN A 69 2.38 -28.35 -5.50
N ASP A 70 3.45 -27.68 -5.06
CA ASP A 70 4.69 -28.31 -4.62
C ASP A 70 4.47 -29.17 -3.36
N ALA A 71 3.48 -28.82 -2.53
CA ALA A 71 3.08 -29.59 -1.34
C ALA A 71 2.01 -30.66 -1.61
N GLU A 72 1.52 -30.79 -2.85
CA GLU A 72 0.48 -31.74 -3.26
C GLU A 72 -0.81 -31.68 -2.42
N VAL A 73 -1.15 -30.49 -1.90
CA VAL A 73 -2.36 -30.26 -1.09
C VAL A 73 -3.37 -29.40 -1.83
N SER A 74 -4.65 -29.65 -1.57
CA SER A 74 -5.74 -28.81 -2.03
C SER A 74 -5.96 -27.63 -1.05
N LYS A 75 -6.69 -26.61 -1.50
CA LYS A 75 -7.05 -25.46 -0.64
C LYS A 75 -7.90 -25.89 0.56
N SER A 76 -8.66 -26.97 0.44
CA SER A 76 -9.51 -27.51 1.50
C SER A 76 -8.73 -28.23 2.60
N ASP A 77 -7.49 -28.63 2.33
CA ASP A 77 -6.64 -29.30 3.31
C ASP A 77 -5.97 -28.29 4.28
N ILE A 78 -6.09 -27.00 3.99
CA ILE A 78 -5.55 -25.92 4.81
C ILE A 78 -6.53 -25.62 5.95
N GLY A 79 -6.20 -26.06 7.17
CA GLY A 79 -7.02 -25.81 8.36
C GLY A 79 -6.98 -24.36 8.85
N GLU A 80 -5.82 -23.70 8.73
CA GLU A 80 -5.62 -22.34 9.25
C GLU A 80 -4.75 -21.50 8.31
N VAL A 81 -5.01 -20.19 8.27
CA VAL A 81 -4.22 -19.22 7.50
C VAL A 81 -3.62 -18.20 8.46
N LEU A 82 -2.29 -18.17 8.52
CA LEU A 82 -1.54 -17.22 9.34
C LEU A 82 -1.08 -16.04 8.49
N LEU A 83 -1.50 -14.83 8.86
CA LEU A 83 -1.08 -13.58 8.21
C LEU A 83 0.08 -12.95 8.97
N VAL A 84 1.25 -12.86 8.33
CA VAL A 84 2.48 -12.33 8.95
C VAL A 84 2.98 -11.10 8.19
N GLY A 85 3.39 -10.08 8.94
CA GLY A 85 3.96 -8.84 8.41
C GLY A 85 2.97 -7.67 8.34
N GLY A 86 3.47 -6.43 8.48
CA GLY A 86 2.59 -5.26 8.61
C GLY A 86 1.69 -4.97 7.40
N MET A 87 2.11 -5.38 6.20
CA MET A 87 1.35 -5.18 4.96
C MET A 87 0.09 -6.04 4.87
N THR A 88 -0.03 -7.13 5.64
CA THR A 88 -1.24 -7.97 5.65
C THR A 88 -2.42 -7.30 6.36
N ARG A 89 -2.20 -6.15 7.01
CA ARG A 89 -3.24 -5.32 7.61
C ARG A 89 -4.02 -4.49 6.58
N MET A 90 -3.61 -4.51 5.30
CA MET A 90 -4.36 -3.88 4.23
C MET A 90 -5.67 -4.65 3.99
N PRO A 91 -6.84 -3.98 3.95
CA PRO A 91 -8.14 -4.66 3.83
C PRO A 91 -8.40 -5.47 2.55
N LYS A 92 -7.57 -5.32 1.52
CA LYS A 92 -7.72 -5.95 0.19
C LYS A 92 -6.41 -6.61 -0.20
#